data_AF-A0A822F5F8-F1
#
_entry.id   AF-A0A822F5F8-F1
#
_cell.length_a   1.000
_cell.length_b   1.000
_cell.length_c   1.000
_cell.angle_alpha   90.00
_cell.angle_beta   90.00
_cell.angle_gamma   90.00
#
_symmetry.space_group_name_H-M   'P 1'
#
loop_
_entity.id
_entity.type
_entity.pdbx_description
1 polymer ?
#
loop_
_entity_poly.entity_id
_entity_poly.type
_entity_poly.pdbx_seq_one_letter_code
_entity_poly.pdbx_strand_id
1 'polypeptide(L)'
;IRWSCCNPLSTQDDIAAALVKAGIAIFAWKGETEEEKLWCIDQTIYFADGEPLNAILDDGCNLTRVVHEKYLHLTDAIHGCSEETTAGITKLRKLLKNKKLNVPAINVNDSVTKSKFDNNYGCGESLVDGIKRATDTMIGGKTVVVIGYGNVGKGCAKTLRGHGAKVIITEVDPICALQAAMDGYQVTTIAEACKIGQIFVTATGSTELIRGEHIMKMRDMAILCNIGSGQTEIDVVWLKANAIKIENVKPQVDIYHLPNGRAIILPADGRVINLSCAHGNPSFVMSNSFSNQILAQIELFTKKGQYPIGIHILPKTLDEEVAMAHLEYLGIKLDKLTPTQSAQILAQSINSDSFITFNSAIVNQYRKASDSTTMVYTTESSSTIETSTSTNQTFVIPPFQTKRLPINPDVVAPDGSLVRTLLTTVGGSMAQ
;
A
#
# COMPACT_ATOMS: atom_id res chain seq x y z
N ILE A 1 13.99 16.09 3.69
CA ILE A 1 12.82 15.19 3.88
C ILE A 1 12.53 15.12 5.37
N ARG A 2 11.25 15.13 5.74
CA ARG A 2 10.75 14.88 7.10
C ARG A 2 9.73 13.75 6.98
N TRP A 3 9.68 12.83 7.94
CA TRP A 3 8.91 11.59 7.79
C TRP A 3 8.12 11.23 9.06
N SER A 4 6.89 10.77 8.88
CA SER A 4 6.05 10.18 9.94
C SER A 4 5.46 8.86 9.48
N CYS A 5 5.08 7.98 10.39
CA CYS A 5 4.48 6.69 10.02
C CYS A 5 3.00 6.83 9.61
N CYS A 6 2.54 5.99 8.67
CA CYS A 6 1.12 5.92 8.29
C CYS A 6 0.29 4.98 9.20
N ASN A 7 0.96 4.07 9.93
CA ASN A 7 0.33 3.09 10.81
C ASN A 7 1.08 2.97 12.15
N PRO A 8 0.39 3.10 13.30
CA PRO A 8 1.04 3.09 14.61
C PRO A 8 1.84 1.83 14.95
N LEU A 9 1.53 0.68 14.33
CA LEU A 9 2.19 -0.60 14.63
C LEU A 9 3.27 -1.00 13.63
N SER A 10 3.48 -0.22 12.56
CA SER A 10 4.38 -0.62 11.46
C SER A 10 5.80 -0.07 11.54
N THR A 11 6.08 0.89 12.41
CA THR A 11 7.44 1.39 12.58
C THR A 11 8.39 0.27 13.00
N GLN A 12 9.57 0.22 12.38
CA GLN A 12 10.71 -0.56 12.85
C GLN A 12 11.67 0.42 13.53
N ASP A 13 11.72 0.38 14.86
CA ASP A 13 12.36 1.43 15.67
C ASP A 13 13.88 1.53 15.41
N ASP A 14 14.52 0.40 15.13
CA ASP A 14 15.93 0.31 14.74
C ASP A 14 16.20 1.00 13.39
N ILE A 15 15.27 0.90 12.44
CA ILE A 15 15.35 1.61 11.15
C ILE A 15 15.10 3.11 11.34
N ALA A 16 14.07 3.48 12.12
CA ALA A 16 13.80 4.88 12.44
C ALA A 16 15.04 5.54 13.09
N ALA A 17 15.66 4.85 14.04
CA ALA A 17 16.91 5.25 14.67
C ALA A 17 18.06 5.47 13.70
N ALA A 18 18.27 4.52 12.78
CA ALA A 18 19.33 4.59 11.78
C ALA A 18 19.14 5.81 10.86
N LEU A 19 17.90 6.11 10.46
CA LEU A 19 17.56 7.27 9.64
C LEU A 19 17.77 8.60 10.40
N VAL A 20 17.38 8.66 11.68
CA VAL A 20 17.68 9.82 12.54
C VAL A 20 19.19 10.03 12.66
N LYS A 21 19.97 8.97 12.88
CA LYS A 21 21.44 9.03 12.93
C LYS A 21 22.05 9.48 11.60
N ALA A 22 21.38 9.22 10.47
CA ALA A 22 21.76 9.71 9.16
C ALA A 22 21.38 11.18 8.90
N GLY A 23 20.73 11.86 9.86
CA GLY A 23 20.34 13.26 9.78
C GLY A 23 18.97 13.49 9.13
N ILE A 24 18.13 12.47 9.04
CA ILE A 24 16.76 12.58 8.52
C ILE A 24 15.81 12.81 9.70
N ALA A 25 14.93 13.79 9.59
CA ALA A 25 13.92 14.05 10.62
C ALA A 25 12.82 12.98 10.56
N ILE A 26 12.78 12.08 11.55
CA ILE A 26 11.79 11.00 11.68
C ILE A 26 10.96 11.25 12.95
N PHE A 27 9.65 11.16 12.80
CA PHE A 27 8.65 11.27 13.87
C PHE A 27 7.81 9.98 13.83
N ALA A 28 8.39 8.90 14.35
CA ALA A 28 7.74 7.60 14.31
C ALA A 28 8.34 6.64 15.35
N TRP A 29 7.52 5.84 16.01
CA TRP A 29 7.89 4.69 16.83
C TRP A 29 6.81 3.61 16.79
N LYS A 30 7.15 2.37 17.14
CA LYS A 30 6.18 1.27 17.16
C LYS A 30 5.30 1.39 18.41
N GLY A 31 3.98 1.33 18.20
CA GLY A 31 3.01 1.38 19.29
C GLY A 31 2.47 2.79 19.60
N GLU A 32 2.63 3.75 18.69
CA GLU A 32 2.00 5.08 18.81
C GLU A 32 0.50 4.99 19.15
N THR A 33 0.02 5.93 19.94
CA THR A 33 -1.40 6.24 20.07
C THR A 33 -1.88 7.02 18.83
N GLU A 34 -3.20 7.09 18.62
CA GLU A 34 -3.74 7.90 17.52
C GLU A 34 -3.45 9.40 17.69
N GLU A 35 -3.31 9.88 18.92
CA GLU A 35 -2.92 11.26 19.21
C GLU A 35 -1.46 11.51 18.83
N GLU A 36 -0.54 10.64 19.25
CA GLU A 36 0.88 10.73 18.90
C GLU A 36 1.08 10.64 17.39
N LYS A 37 0.35 9.75 16.70
CA LYS A 37 0.39 9.65 15.24
C LYS A 37 0.01 10.98 14.56
N LEU A 38 -1.06 11.63 15.03
CA LEU A 38 -1.46 12.94 14.49
C LEU A 38 -0.41 14.02 14.78
N TRP A 39 0.19 13.99 15.97
CA TRP A 39 1.30 14.87 16.32
C TRP A 39 2.52 14.65 15.41
N CYS A 40 2.88 13.39 15.15
CA CYS A 40 3.97 12.99 14.26
C CYS A 40 3.75 13.52 12.84
N ILE A 41 2.52 13.43 12.31
CA ILE A 41 2.17 13.99 10.99
C ILE A 41 2.35 15.51 11.00
N ASP A 42 1.83 16.21 12.02
CA ASP A 42 1.97 17.68 12.14
C ASP A 42 3.46 18.10 12.18
N GLN A 43 4.38 17.29 12.74
CA GLN A 43 5.82 17.58 12.75
C GLN A 43 6.48 17.57 11.36
N THR A 44 5.82 17.01 10.35
CA THR A 44 6.34 16.96 8.96
C THR A 44 6.02 18.22 8.15
N ILE A 45 5.17 19.11 8.67
CA ILE A 45 4.61 20.24 7.91
C ILE A 45 5.63 21.35 7.65
N TYR A 46 6.41 21.72 8.68
CA TYR A 46 7.40 22.80 8.60
C TYR A 46 8.82 22.26 8.75
N PHE A 47 9.75 22.82 7.98
CA PHE A 47 11.17 22.50 7.99
C PHE A 47 11.92 23.36 9.01
N ALA A 48 13.18 23.02 9.28
CA ALA A 48 13.97 23.66 10.34
C ALA A 48 14.29 25.15 10.05
N ASP A 49 14.21 25.56 8.79
CA ASP A 49 14.32 26.94 8.31
C ASP A 49 12.98 27.72 8.40
N GLY A 50 11.91 27.06 8.83
CA GLY A 50 10.56 27.64 8.92
C GLY A 50 9.76 27.53 7.62
N GLU A 51 10.35 27.03 6.53
CA GLU A 51 9.64 26.86 5.27
C GLU A 51 8.65 25.68 5.34
N PRO A 52 7.45 25.81 4.76
CA PRO A 52 6.47 24.72 4.72
C PRO A 52 6.87 23.65 3.69
N LEU A 53 6.27 22.48 3.83
CA LEU A 53 6.37 21.43 2.81
C LEU A 53 5.87 21.93 1.43
N ASN A 54 6.52 21.46 0.38
CA ASN A 54 6.17 21.77 -1.01
C ASN A 54 5.88 20.51 -1.85
N ALA A 55 5.94 19.33 -1.25
CA ALA A 55 5.60 18.05 -1.88
C ALA A 55 5.09 17.07 -0.82
N ILE A 56 4.14 16.22 -1.22
CA ILE A 56 3.56 15.20 -0.34
C ILE A 56 3.82 13.82 -0.97
N LEU A 57 4.44 12.92 -0.21
CA LEU A 57 4.49 11.49 -0.50
C LEU A 57 3.64 10.81 0.58
N ASP A 58 2.54 10.15 0.19
CA ASP A 58 1.52 9.66 1.12
C ASP A 58 1.22 8.17 0.92
N ASP A 59 0.84 7.55 2.03
CA ASP A 59 0.33 6.19 2.13
C ASP A 59 -0.92 6.25 3.03
N GLY A 60 -2.08 6.08 2.40
CA GLY A 60 -3.38 6.06 3.09
C GLY A 60 -4.05 7.43 3.22
N CYS A 61 -3.52 8.46 2.54
CA CYS A 61 -4.03 9.84 2.48
C CYS A 61 -4.11 10.48 3.88
N ASN A 62 -3.11 10.24 4.74
CA ASN A 62 -3.10 10.77 6.11
C ASN A 62 -2.54 12.19 6.12
N LEU A 63 -1.37 12.41 5.52
CA LEU A 63 -0.74 13.73 5.44
C LEU A 63 -1.54 14.66 4.54
N THR A 64 -1.97 14.18 3.38
CA THR A 64 -2.81 14.95 2.45
C THR A 64 -4.08 15.46 3.14
N ARG A 65 -4.73 14.61 3.95
CA ARG A 65 -5.92 15.01 4.71
C ARG A 65 -5.59 16.10 5.73
N VAL A 66 -4.53 15.93 6.52
CA VAL A 66 -4.10 16.94 7.51
C VAL A 66 -3.81 18.29 6.83
N VAL A 67 -3.14 18.29 5.68
CA VAL A 67 -2.90 19.50 4.90
C VAL A 67 -4.22 20.15 4.48
N HIS A 68 -5.17 19.40 3.92
CA HIS A 68 -6.44 19.95 3.45
C HIS A 68 -7.39 20.40 4.57
N GLU A 69 -7.27 19.84 5.77
CA GLU A 69 -8.13 20.18 6.92
C GLU A 69 -7.56 21.32 7.77
N LYS A 70 -6.24 21.32 8.03
CA LYS A 70 -5.59 22.27 8.96
C LYS A 70 -4.71 23.31 8.26
N TYR A 71 -4.10 22.96 7.13
CA TYR A 71 -3.07 23.78 6.48
C TYR A 71 -3.44 24.13 5.03
N LEU A 72 -4.73 24.37 4.78
CA LEU A 72 -5.25 24.65 3.44
C LEU A 72 -4.53 25.81 2.75
N HIS A 73 -4.08 26.81 3.50
CA HIS A 73 -3.33 27.95 2.99
C HIS A 73 -1.94 27.59 2.41
N LEU A 74 -1.43 26.37 2.65
CA LEU A 74 -0.15 25.90 2.10
C LEU A 74 -0.29 25.24 0.72
N THR A 75 -1.51 24.92 0.26
CA THR A 75 -1.68 24.09 -0.94
C THR A 75 -1.15 24.73 -2.21
N ASP A 76 -1.12 26.06 -2.29
CA ASP A 76 -0.58 26.79 -3.46
C ASP A 76 0.93 26.60 -3.62
N ALA A 77 1.64 26.37 -2.50
CA ALA A 77 3.08 26.10 -2.50
C ALA A 77 3.40 24.64 -2.87
N ILE A 78 2.45 23.72 -2.70
CA ILE A 78 2.63 22.28 -2.88
C ILE A 78 2.54 21.91 -4.36
N HIS A 79 3.58 21.24 -4.87
CA HIS A 79 3.69 20.82 -6.26
C HIS A 79 2.72 19.67 -6.60
N GLY A 80 2.40 18.84 -5.62
CA GLY A 80 1.43 17.75 -5.73
C GLY A 80 1.60 16.71 -4.63
N CYS A 81 0.74 15.70 -4.66
CA CYS A 81 0.88 14.50 -3.83
C CYS A 81 1.02 13.22 -4.67
N SER A 82 1.82 12.27 -4.21
CA SER A 82 1.82 10.91 -4.74
C SER A 82 1.26 9.95 -3.69
N GLU A 83 0.29 9.13 -4.07
CA GLU A 83 -0.43 8.22 -3.15
C GLU A 83 -0.39 6.79 -3.69
N GLU A 84 0.06 5.85 -2.85
CA GLU A 84 0.32 4.47 -3.27
C GLU A 84 -0.72 3.44 -2.83
N THR A 85 -1.70 3.79 -1.99
CA THR A 85 -2.66 2.81 -1.48
C THR A 85 -4.05 2.95 -2.06
N THR A 86 -4.75 1.83 -2.22
CA THR A 86 -6.16 1.83 -2.67
C THR A 86 -7.07 2.63 -1.72
N ALA A 87 -6.82 2.58 -0.41
CA ALA A 87 -7.57 3.35 0.58
C ALA A 87 -7.32 4.85 0.45
N GLY A 88 -6.05 5.26 0.27
CA GLY A 88 -5.68 6.65 0.07
C GLY A 88 -6.27 7.22 -1.23
N ILE A 89 -6.16 6.49 -2.35
CA ILE A 89 -6.80 6.88 -3.62
C ILE A 89 -8.31 7.03 -3.47
N THR A 90 -8.96 6.15 -2.70
CA THR A 90 -10.40 6.26 -2.43
C THR A 90 -10.74 7.55 -1.66
N LYS A 91 -9.90 7.95 -0.69
CA LYS A 91 -10.05 9.22 0.04
C LYS A 91 -9.78 10.43 -0.87
N LEU A 92 -8.76 10.38 -1.72
CA LEU A 92 -8.49 11.43 -2.72
C LEU A 92 -9.66 11.58 -3.69
N ARG A 93 -10.25 10.48 -4.19
CA ARG A 93 -11.44 10.52 -5.06
C ARG A 93 -12.62 11.19 -4.37
N LYS A 94 -12.81 10.98 -3.05
CA LYS A 94 -13.83 11.68 -2.26
C LYS A 94 -13.54 13.18 -2.17
N LEU A 95 -12.29 13.59 -1.93
CA LEU A 95 -11.89 15.00 -1.92
C LEU A 95 -12.14 15.64 -3.29
N LEU A 96 -11.73 15.00 -4.37
CA LEU A 96 -11.93 15.47 -5.75
C LEU A 96 -13.41 15.62 -6.08
N LYS A 97 -14.23 14.59 -5.82
CA LYS A 97 -15.68 14.63 -6.05
C LYS A 97 -16.37 15.77 -5.29
N ASN A 98 -15.89 16.07 -4.08
CA ASN A 98 -16.42 17.14 -3.25
C ASN A 98 -15.81 18.52 -3.56
N LYS A 99 -14.99 18.65 -4.63
CA LYS A 99 -14.27 19.87 -4.99
C LYS A 99 -13.40 20.43 -3.85
N LYS A 100 -12.84 19.53 -3.03
CA LYS A 100 -11.98 19.84 -1.88
C LYS A 100 -10.51 19.47 -2.08
N LEU A 101 -10.16 18.79 -3.16
CA LEU A 101 -8.76 18.52 -3.50
C LEU A 101 -8.16 19.80 -4.11
N ASN A 102 -7.06 20.30 -3.53
CA ASN A 102 -6.42 21.57 -3.93
C ASN A 102 -5.01 21.39 -4.50
N VAL A 103 -4.53 20.15 -4.60
CA VAL A 103 -3.22 19.81 -5.20
C VAL A 103 -3.41 18.73 -6.27
N PRO A 104 -2.60 18.71 -7.34
CA PRO A 104 -2.58 17.59 -8.26
C PRO A 104 -2.05 16.34 -7.54
N ALA A 105 -2.63 15.17 -7.85
CA ALA A 105 -2.27 13.90 -7.24
C ALA A 105 -1.85 12.88 -8.30
N ILE A 106 -0.76 12.15 -8.09
CA ILE A 106 -0.43 10.94 -8.87
C ILE A 106 -0.85 9.70 -8.08
N ASN A 107 -1.68 8.89 -8.72
CA ASN A 107 -2.08 7.57 -8.27
C ASN A 107 -1.00 6.55 -8.64
N VAL A 108 -0.13 6.29 -7.67
CA VAL A 108 0.92 5.26 -7.75
C VAL A 108 0.34 3.86 -7.54
N ASN A 109 -0.76 3.74 -6.79
CA ASN A 109 -1.40 2.45 -6.51
C ASN A 109 -1.74 1.68 -7.79
N ASP A 110 -2.20 2.39 -8.82
CA ASP A 110 -2.70 1.79 -10.06
C ASP A 110 -1.61 1.58 -11.13
N SER A 111 -0.34 1.91 -10.84
CA SER A 111 0.79 1.42 -11.65
C SER A 111 0.81 -0.11 -11.66
N VAL A 112 1.20 -0.72 -12.77
CA VAL A 112 1.27 -2.18 -12.89
C VAL A 112 2.38 -2.72 -12.00
N THR A 113 3.56 -2.09 -12.01
CA THR A 113 4.70 -2.51 -11.16
C THR A 113 4.45 -2.28 -9.68
N LYS A 114 3.51 -1.41 -9.31
CA LYS A 114 3.04 -1.29 -7.92
C LYS A 114 1.99 -2.36 -7.62
N SER A 115 0.83 -2.28 -8.26
CA SER A 115 -0.34 -3.11 -7.93
C SER A 115 -0.10 -4.61 -8.05
N LYS A 116 0.72 -5.07 -8.99
CA LYS A 116 1.03 -6.50 -9.16
C LYS A 116 2.15 -6.99 -8.27
N PHE A 117 3.08 -6.14 -7.87
CA PHE A 117 4.16 -6.56 -6.99
C PHE A 117 3.73 -6.42 -5.54
N ASP A 118 3.39 -5.22 -5.10
CA ASP A 118 3.06 -4.93 -3.71
C ASP A 118 1.78 -5.64 -3.26
N ASN A 119 0.67 -5.31 -3.93
CA ASN A 119 -0.64 -5.78 -3.50
C ASN A 119 -0.85 -7.26 -3.84
N ASN A 120 0.01 -7.95 -4.59
CA ASN A 120 -0.20 -9.36 -4.96
C ASN A 120 0.98 -10.23 -4.54
N TYR A 121 2.16 -10.08 -5.15
CA TYR A 121 3.33 -10.89 -4.76
C TYR A 121 3.74 -10.65 -3.30
N GLY A 122 3.86 -9.38 -2.90
CA GLY A 122 4.23 -8.97 -1.55
C GLY A 122 3.24 -9.45 -0.50
N CYS A 123 1.96 -9.09 -0.65
CA CYS A 123 0.93 -9.52 0.30
C CYS A 123 0.84 -11.04 0.43
N GLY A 124 1.00 -11.79 -0.67
CA GLY A 124 1.01 -13.25 -0.62
C GLY A 124 2.13 -13.79 0.27
N GLU A 125 3.36 -13.32 0.06
CA GLU A 125 4.55 -13.72 0.81
C GLU A 125 4.47 -13.32 2.28
N SER A 126 4.15 -12.05 2.55
CA SER A 126 4.16 -11.47 3.89
C SER A 126 2.96 -11.85 4.75
N LEU A 127 1.82 -12.25 4.15
CA LEU A 127 0.69 -12.84 4.88
C LEU A 127 1.12 -14.08 5.64
N VAL A 128 1.78 -15.01 4.95
CA VAL A 128 2.19 -16.28 5.54
C VAL A 128 3.20 -16.05 6.64
N ASP A 129 4.16 -15.12 6.44
CA ASP A 129 5.10 -14.73 7.50
C ASP A 129 4.36 -14.21 8.74
N GLY A 130 3.40 -13.30 8.57
CA GLY A 130 2.57 -12.78 9.66
C GLY A 130 1.80 -13.86 10.42
N ILE A 131 1.13 -14.78 9.69
CA ILE A 131 0.41 -15.91 10.31
C ILE A 131 1.37 -16.81 11.08
N LYS A 132 2.53 -17.13 10.49
CA LYS A 132 3.52 -18.03 11.08
C LYS A 132 4.14 -17.43 12.33
N ARG A 133 4.64 -16.19 12.28
CA ARG A 133 5.19 -15.52 13.47
C ARG A 133 4.16 -15.33 14.56
N ALA A 134 2.89 -15.12 14.22
CA ALA A 134 1.82 -15.00 15.21
C ALA A 134 1.49 -16.34 15.88
N THR A 135 1.41 -17.43 15.12
CA THR A 135 0.72 -18.65 15.60
C THR A 135 1.50 -19.95 15.49
N ASP A 136 2.62 -19.95 14.76
CA ASP A 136 3.39 -21.13 14.37
C ASP A 136 2.55 -22.27 13.73
N THR A 137 1.32 -21.96 13.33
CA THR A 137 0.34 -22.96 12.94
C THR A 137 0.71 -23.63 11.62
N MET A 138 0.41 -24.92 11.48
CA MET A 138 0.54 -25.62 10.21
C MET A 138 -0.55 -25.14 9.24
N ILE A 139 -0.17 -24.52 8.11
CA ILE A 139 -1.11 -24.06 7.07
C ILE A 139 -1.57 -25.23 6.19
N GLY A 140 -0.65 -26.14 5.86
CA GLY A 140 -0.94 -27.29 5.02
C GLY A 140 -2.08 -28.15 5.57
N GLY A 141 -3.03 -28.50 4.71
CA GLY A 141 -4.21 -29.30 5.07
C GLY A 141 -5.36 -28.53 5.72
N LYS A 142 -5.15 -27.28 6.17
CA LYS A 142 -6.24 -26.45 6.74
C LYS A 142 -7.15 -25.88 5.66
N THR A 143 -8.41 -25.67 6.01
CA THR A 143 -9.32 -24.83 5.22
C THR A 143 -9.09 -23.36 5.54
N VAL A 144 -8.67 -22.59 4.55
CA VAL A 144 -8.39 -21.15 4.68
C VAL A 144 -9.39 -20.37 3.83
N VAL A 145 -10.09 -19.43 4.44
CA VAL A 145 -11.11 -18.61 3.78
C VAL A 145 -10.51 -17.23 3.50
N VAL A 146 -10.36 -16.88 2.23
CA VAL A 146 -9.92 -15.55 1.79
C VAL A 146 -11.14 -14.76 1.36
N ILE A 147 -11.38 -13.65 2.05
CA ILE A 147 -12.54 -12.78 1.87
C ILE A 147 -12.10 -11.59 1.02
N GLY A 148 -12.54 -11.57 -0.24
CA GLY A 148 -12.07 -10.66 -1.28
C GLY A 148 -11.05 -11.33 -2.22
N TYR A 149 -11.22 -11.13 -3.52
CA TYR A 149 -10.39 -11.68 -4.60
C TYR A 149 -9.90 -10.60 -5.58
N GLY A 150 -9.65 -9.39 -5.05
CA GLY A 150 -8.86 -8.35 -5.70
C GLY A 150 -7.36 -8.73 -5.80
N ASN A 151 -6.48 -7.76 -6.05
CA ASN A 151 -5.03 -8.05 -6.17
C ASN A 151 -4.46 -8.70 -4.89
N VAL A 152 -4.84 -8.20 -3.70
CA VAL A 152 -4.46 -8.76 -2.38
C VAL A 152 -4.97 -10.17 -2.21
N GLY A 153 -6.28 -10.36 -2.39
CA GLY A 153 -6.91 -11.67 -2.29
C GLY A 153 -6.29 -12.71 -3.22
N LYS A 154 -5.99 -12.36 -4.48
CA LYS A 154 -5.32 -13.23 -5.46
C LYS A 154 -3.94 -13.69 -4.98
N GLY A 155 -3.11 -12.75 -4.50
CA GLY A 155 -1.78 -13.05 -3.98
C GLY A 155 -1.81 -13.96 -2.75
N CYS A 156 -2.72 -13.65 -1.82
CA CYS A 156 -2.96 -14.43 -0.62
C CYS A 156 -3.40 -15.85 -0.96
N ALA A 157 -4.43 -16.00 -1.79
CA ALA A 157 -4.99 -17.29 -2.18
C ALA A 157 -3.95 -18.18 -2.87
N LYS A 158 -3.21 -17.63 -3.85
CA LYS A 158 -2.14 -18.35 -4.55
C LYS A 158 -1.07 -18.85 -3.58
N THR A 159 -0.62 -18.01 -2.66
CA THR A 159 0.46 -18.36 -1.73
C THR A 159 0.01 -19.38 -0.69
N LEU A 160 -1.20 -19.22 -0.14
CA LEU A 160 -1.79 -20.17 0.80
C LEU A 160 -2.01 -21.55 0.16
N ARG A 161 -2.48 -21.61 -1.09
CA ARG A 161 -2.58 -22.85 -1.85
C ARG A 161 -1.21 -23.50 -2.06
N GLY A 162 -0.19 -22.69 -2.35
CA GLY A 162 1.21 -23.14 -2.44
C GLY A 162 1.73 -23.77 -1.14
N HIS A 163 1.22 -23.34 0.02
CA HIS A 163 1.50 -23.95 1.33
C HIS A 163 0.64 -25.19 1.65
N GLY A 164 -0.14 -25.69 0.68
CA GLY A 164 -0.99 -26.87 0.82
C GLY A 164 -2.33 -26.61 1.52
N ALA A 165 -2.77 -25.35 1.66
CA ALA A 165 -4.09 -25.03 2.19
C ALA A 165 -5.22 -25.37 1.20
N LYS A 166 -6.39 -25.72 1.73
CA LYS A 166 -7.66 -25.76 0.99
C LYS A 166 -8.26 -24.36 1.02
N VAL A 167 -8.03 -23.57 -0.03
CA VAL A 167 -8.46 -22.18 -0.08
C VAL A 167 -9.90 -22.07 -0.59
N ILE A 168 -10.73 -21.35 0.16
CA ILE A 168 -12.09 -20.95 -0.22
C ILE A 168 -12.11 -19.43 -0.38
N ILE A 169 -12.76 -18.95 -1.44
CA ILE A 169 -12.92 -17.53 -1.72
C ILE A 169 -14.35 -17.09 -1.41
N THR A 170 -14.50 -15.88 -0.90
CA THR A 170 -15.78 -15.16 -0.88
C THR A 170 -15.65 -13.86 -1.63
N GLU A 171 -16.60 -13.54 -2.51
CA GLU A 171 -16.59 -12.32 -3.32
C GLU A 171 -18.00 -11.76 -3.53
N VAL A 172 -18.06 -10.45 -3.72
CA VAL A 172 -19.26 -9.71 -4.13
C VAL A 172 -19.18 -9.30 -5.60
N ASP A 173 -17.96 -9.13 -6.13
CA ASP A 173 -17.76 -8.79 -7.54
C ASP A 173 -17.85 -10.08 -8.39
N PRO A 174 -18.77 -10.16 -9.37
CA PRO A 174 -18.96 -11.37 -10.17
C PRO A 174 -17.79 -11.69 -11.10
N ILE A 175 -17.01 -10.69 -11.54
CA ILE A 175 -15.81 -10.89 -12.36
C ILE A 175 -14.72 -11.51 -11.50
N CYS A 176 -14.49 -10.96 -10.31
CA CYS A 176 -13.50 -11.50 -9.38
C CYS A 176 -13.89 -12.91 -8.87
N ALA A 177 -15.18 -13.14 -8.61
CA ALA A 177 -15.70 -14.46 -8.26
C ALA A 177 -15.49 -15.48 -9.41
N LEU A 178 -15.81 -15.09 -10.65
CA LEU A 178 -15.58 -15.96 -11.80
C LEU A 178 -14.09 -16.26 -11.99
N GLN A 179 -13.20 -15.27 -11.82
CA GLN A 179 -11.75 -15.48 -11.85
C GLN A 179 -11.31 -16.49 -10.78
N ALA A 180 -11.79 -16.37 -9.53
CA ALA A 180 -11.48 -17.31 -8.47
C ALA A 180 -11.91 -18.75 -8.81
N ALA A 181 -13.10 -18.90 -9.39
CA ALA A 181 -13.59 -20.19 -9.85
C ALA A 181 -12.73 -20.77 -10.97
N MET A 182 -12.32 -19.94 -11.95
CA MET A 182 -11.44 -20.34 -13.05
C MET A 182 -10.02 -20.68 -12.59
N ASP A 183 -9.54 -20.05 -11.51
CA ASP A 183 -8.28 -20.40 -10.83
C ASP A 183 -8.40 -21.70 -10.00
N GLY A 184 -9.60 -22.30 -9.93
CA GLY A 184 -9.88 -23.58 -9.29
C GLY A 184 -10.14 -23.49 -7.78
N TYR A 185 -10.56 -22.32 -7.28
CA TYR A 185 -11.01 -22.16 -5.90
C TYR A 185 -12.51 -22.39 -5.77
N GLN A 186 -12.95 -22.96 -4.65
CA GLN A 186 -14.35 -22.91 -4.28
C GLN A 186 -14.73 -21.46 -3.94
N VAL A 187 -15.81 -20.97 -4.53
CA VAL A 187 -16.38 -19.65 -4.21
C VAL A 187 -17.69 -19.84 -3.47
N THR A 188 -17.84 -19.22 -2.30
CA THR A 188 -19.07 -19.29 -1.50
C THR A 188 -19.24 -18.04 -0.63
N THR A 189 -20.25 -18.02 0.24
CA THR A 189 -20.52 -16.88 1.14
C THR A 189 -19.75 -17.02 2.45
N ILE A 190 -19.54 -15.90 3.14
CA ILE A 190 -18.95 -15.89 4.50
C ILE A 190 -19.79 -16.75 5.46
N ALA A 191 -21.13 -16.70 5.32
CA ALA A 191 -22.06 -17.44 6.16
C ALA A 191 -21.93 -18.98 6.05
N GLU A 192 -21.53 -19.49 4.88
CA GLU A 192 -21.24 -20.91 4.69
C GLU A 192 -19.79 -21.26 5.06
N ALA A 193 -18.84 -20.42 4.62
CA ALA A 193 -17.42 -20.65 4.87
C ALA A 193 -17.05 -20.59 6.37
N CYS A 194 -17.74 -19.76 7.16
CA CYS A 194 -17.46 -19.62 8.60
C CYS A 194 -17.64 -20.93 9.39
N LYS A 195 -18.51 -21.84 8.91
CA LYS A 195 -18.76 -23.14 9.57
C LYS A 195 -17.59 -24.12 9.44
N ILE A 196 -16.75 -23.95 8.41
CA ILE A 196 -15.70 -24.93 8.04
C ILE A 196 -14.28 -24.35 8.00
N GLY A 197 -14.13 -23.03 7.91
CA GLY A 197 -12.84 -22.36 7.91
C GLY A 197 -12.08 -22.53 9.23
N GLN A 198 -10.76 -22.58 9.14
CA GLN A 198 -9.84 -22.65 10.27
C GLN A 198 -8.95 -21.41 10.35
N ILE A 199 -8.65 -20.80 9.21
CA ILE A 199 -8.00 -19.50 9.10
C ILE A 199 -8.86 -18.64 8.19
N PHE A 200 -9.11 -17.40 8.59
CA PHE A 200 -9.86 -16.41 7.81
C PHE A 200 -8.96 -15.23 7.53
N VAL A 201 -8.91 -14.79 6.27
CA VAL A 201 -8.08 -13.69 5.81
C VAL A 201 -8.97 -12.67 5.11
N THR A 202 -9.17 -11.50 5.73
CA THR A 202 -9.89 -10.39 5.10
C THR A 202 -8.95 -9.54 4.25
N ALA A 203 -9.34 -9.31 2.98
CA ALA A 203 -8.53 -8.65 1.96
C ALA A 203 -9.38 -7.75 1.03
N THR A 204 -10.40 -7.09 1.58
CA THR A 204 -11.38 -6.32 0.78
C THR A 204 -11.15 -4.80 0.81
N GLY A 205 -10.57 -4.27 1.88
CA GLY A 205 -10.56 -2.82 2.16
C GLY A 205 -11.93 -2.24 2.54
N SER A 206 -12.93 -3.09 2.82
CA SER A 206 -14.28 -2.72 3.26
C SER A 206 -14.39 -2.73 4.79
N THR A 207 -15.62 -2.73 5.32
CA THR A 207 -15.93 -2.78 6.75
C THR A 207 -16.99 -3.85 7.04
N GLU A 208 -17.08 -4.30 8.28
CA GLU A 208 -18.19 -5.13 8.79
C GLU A 208 -18.38 -6.49 8.07
N LEU A 209 -17.29 -7.13 7.67
CA LEU A 209 -17.32 -8.41 6.93
C LEU A 209 -17.53 -9.59 7.90
N ILE A 210 -16.63 -9.74 8.87
CA ILE A 210 -16.70 -10.79 9.88
C ILE A 210 -17.36 -10.20 11.13
N ARG A 211 -18.67 -10.44 11.26
CA ARG A 211 -19.52 -10.01 12.38
C ARG A 211 -19.74 -11.12 13.40
N GLY A 212 -20.35 -10.77 14.54
CA GLY A 212 -20.69 -11.70 15.61
C GLY A 212 -21.43 -12.96 15.15
N GLU A 213 -22.38 -12.86 14.21
CA GLU A 213 -23.10 -14.04 13.72
C GLU A 213 -22.24 -15.03 12.92
N HIS A 214 -21.12 -14.56 12.35
CA HIS A 214 -20.13 -15.40 11.70
C HIS A 214 -19.19 -16.01 12.73
N ILE A 215 -18.67 -15.20 13.66
CA ILE A 215 -17.73 -15.62 14.70
C ILE A 215 -18.34 -16.73 15.57
N MET A 216 -19.61 -16.60 15.96
CA MET A 216 -20.34 -17.61 16.73
C MET A 216 -20.59 -18.92 15.97
N LYS A 217 -20.20 -19.04 14.70
CA LYS A 217 -20.28 -20.28 13.92
C LYS A 217 -18.90 -20.90 13.64
N MET A 218 -17.82 -20.18 13.93
CA MET A 218 -16.45 -20.60 13.65
C MET A 218 -16.00 -21.77 14.51
N ARG A 219 -15.07 -22.58 13.99
CA ARG A 219 -14.47 -23.67 14.74
C ARG A 219 -13.71 -23.14 15.95
N ASP A 220 -13.56 -24.00 16.95
CA ASP A 220 -12.68 -23.70 18.07
C ASP A 220 -11.26 -23.42 17.59
N MET A 221 -10.62 -22.40 18.18
CA MET A 221 -9.29 -21.90 17.82
C MET A 221 -9.15 -21.45 16.35
N ALA A 222 -10.24 -21.00 15.73
CA ALA A 222 -10.16 -20.36 14.42
C ALA A 222 -9.29 -19.09 14.49
N ILE A 223 -8.48 -18.86 13.47
CA ILE A 223 -7.58 -17.70 13.38
C ILE A 223 -8.23 -16.65 12.47
N LEU A 224 -8.37 -15.42 12.97
CA LEU A 224 -8.89 -14.28 12.22
C LEU A 224 -7.76 -13.31 11.88
N CYS A 225 -7.42 -13.19 10.61
CA CYS A 225 -6.39 -12.29 10.10
C CYS A 225 -6.99 -11.24 9.19
N ASN A 226 -6.46 -10.03 9.28
CA ASN A 226 -6.74 -8.97 8.31
C ASN A 226 -5.44 -8.57 7.60
N ILE A 227 -5.47 -8.51 6.27
CA ILE A 227 -4.37 -7.98 5.46
C ILE A 227 -4.82 -6.84 4.55
N GLY A 228 -6.12 -6.50 4.57
CA GLY A 228 -6.62 -5.30 3.92
C GLY A 228 -6.24 -4.04 4.69
N SER A 229 -6.45 -2.89 4.05
CA SER A 229 -6.09 -1.58 4.62
C SER A 229 -7.07 -1.04 5.67
N GLY A 230 -8.27 -1.63 5.77
CA GLY A 230 -9.29 -1.25 6.75
C GLY A 230 -9.06 -1.94 8.10
N GLN A 231 -9.10 -1.19 9.21
CA GLN A 231 -9.01 -1.76 10.56
C GLN A 231 -10.32 -2.41 11.05
N THR A 232 -11.39 -2.32 10.26
CA THR A 232 -12.77 -2.68 10.64
C THR A 232 -13.37 -3.77 9.75
N GLU A 233 -12.53 -4.53 9.04
CA GLU A 233 -12.98 -5.71 8.28
C GLU A 233 -13.48 -6.82 9.23
N ILE A 234 -12.95 -6.88 10.43
CA ILE A 234 -13.36 -7.78 11.52
C ILE A 234 -14.01 -6.95 12.62
N ASP A 235 -15.16 -7.39 13.12
CA ASP A 235 -15.86 -6.74 14.23
C ASP A 235 -15.21 -7.07 15.59
N VAL A 236 -14.04 -6.47 15.82
CA VAL A 236 -13.25 -6.63 17.04
C VAL A 236 -13.96 -6.01 18.25
N VAL A 237 -14.76 -4.96 18.03
CA VAL A 237 -15.57 -4.32 19.08
C VAL A 237 -16.57 -5.33 19.64
N TRP A 238 -17.31 -6.01 18.76
CA TRP A 238 -18.20 -7.09 19.18
C TRP A 238 -17.44 -8.21 19.89
N LEU A 239 -16.26 -8.61 19.38
CA LEU A 239 -15.47 -9.69 19.98
C LEU A 239 -15.04 -9.36 21.42
N LYS A 240 -14.53 -8.14 21.66
CA LYS A 240 -14.16 -7.65 23.00
C LYS A 240 -15.35 -7.57 23.94
N ALA A 241 -16.50 -7.11 23.44
CA ALA A 241 -17.72 -6.96 24.24
C ALA A 241 -18.38 -8.29 24.62
N ASN A 242 -18.20 -9.35 23.82
CA ASN A 242 -18.90 -10.63 23.99
C ASN A 242 -18.02 -11.78 24.47
N ALA A 243 -16.69 -11.60 24.50
CA ALA A 243 -15.79 -12.60 25.07
C ALA A 243 -15.94 -12.68 26.60
N ILE A 244 -15.94 -13.91 27.13
CA ILE A 244 -15.97 -14.17 28.57
C ILE A 244 -14.58 -14.05 29.20
N LYS A 245 -13.52 -14.19 28.39
CA LYS A 245 -12.11 -14.04 28.78
C LYS A 245 -11.31 -13.65 27.55
N ILE A 246 -10.40 -12.70 27.72
CA ILE A 246 -9.37 -12.34 26.72
C ILE A 246 -8.02 -12.72 27.33
N GLU A 247 -7.27 -13.57 26.64
CA GLU A 247 -5.96 -14.03 27.05
C GLU A 247 -4.91 -13.51 26.06
N ASN A 248 -4.01 -12.66 26.53
CA ASN A 248 -2.85 -12.26 25.73
C ASN A 248 -1.80 -13.37 25.79
N VAL A 249 -1.48 -13.96 24.63
CA VAL A 249 -0.49 -15.04 24.52
C VAL A 249 0.92 -14.46 24.41
N LYS A 250 1.05 -13.44 23.56
CA LYS A 250 2.29 -12.69 23.31
C LYS A 250 1.92 -11.34 22.68
N PRO A 251 2.89 -10.42 22.47
CA PRO A 251 2.62 -9.18 21.75
C PRO A 251 1.88 -9.45 20.43
N GLN A 252 0.78 -8.71 20.21
CA GLN A 252 -0.08 -8.80 19.03
C GLN A 252 -0.78 -10.14 18.82
N VAL A 253 -0.90 -11.02 19.82
CA VAL A 253 -1.68 -12.26 19.69
C VAL A 253 -2.55 -12.48 20.93
N ASP A 254 -3.85 -12.37 20.71
CA ASP A 254 -4.87 -12.54 21.75
C ASP A 254 -5.78 -13.72 21.44
N ILE A 255 -6.22 -14.43 22.48
CA ILE A 255 -7.23 -15.48 22.43
C ILE A 255 -8.50 -14.97 23.12
N TYR A 256 -9.61 -14.98 22.38
CA TYR A 256 -10.93 -14.58 22.85
C TYR A 256 -11.77 -15.82 23.12
N HIS A 257 -12.04 -16.12 24.39
CA HIS A 257 -12.93 -17.20 24.79
C HIS A 257 -14.39 -16.73 24.75
N LEU A 258 -15.25 -17.49 24.08
CA LEU A 258 -16.64 -17.13 23.81
C LEU A 258 -17.61 -17.88 24.74
N PRO A 259 -18.84 -17.36 24.94
CA PRO A 259 -19.86 -18.00 25.80
C PRO A 259 -20.29 -19.41 25.34
N ASN A 260 -20.06 -19.76 24.08
CA ASN A 260 -20.39 -21.08 23.53
C ASN A 260 -19.31 -22.15 23.78
N GLY A 261 -18.27 -21.83 24.57
CA GLY A 261 -17.17 -22.74 24.92
C GLY A 261 -16.06 -22.84 23.88
N ARG A 262 -16.14 -22.12 22.75
CA ARG A 262 -15.06 -22.02 21.75
C ARG A 262 -14.21 -20.78 21.98
N ALA A 263 -13.02 -20.76 21.39
CA ALA A 263 -12.11 -19.63 21.37
C ALA A 263 -11.73 -19.20 19.94
N ILE A 264 -11.32 -17.94 19.81
CA ILE A 264 -10.82 -17.34 18.57
C ILE A 264 -9.44 -16.78 18.81
N ILE A 265 -8.52 -17.05 17.89
CA ILE A 265 -7.17 -16.45 17.87
C ILE A 265 -7.23 -15.20 16.99
N LEU A 266 -6.90 -14.05 17.55
CA LEU A 266 -6.88 -12.77 16.84
C LEU A 266 -5.48 -12.15 16.89
N PRO A 267 -4.68 -12.32 15.85
CA PRO A 267 -3.46 -11.55 15.67
C PRO A 267 -3.76 -10.05 15.42
N ALA A 268 -2.84 -9.20 15.86
CA ALA A 268 -2.78 -7.77 15.61
C ALA A 268 -4.03 -6.96 15.99
N ASP A 269 -4.87 -7.45 16.91
CA ASP A 269 -6.16 -6.82 17.26
C ASP A 269 -7.02 -6.53 16.00
N GLY A 270 -6.94 -7.42 14.99
CA GLY A 270 -7.64 -7.28 13.71
C GLY A 270 -7.04 -6.25 12.74
N ARG A 271 -5.88 -5.67 13.06
CA ARG A 271 -5.11 -4.80 12.16
C ARG A 271 -4.30 -5.61 11.14
N VAL A 272 -3.61 -4.89 10.26
CA VAL A 272 -2.84 -5.41 9.13
C VAL A 272 -1.74 -6.37 9.60
N ILE A 273 -1.95 -7.68 9.40
CA ILE A 273 -1.15 -8.75 10.02
C ILE A 273 0.29 -8.79 9.53
N ASN A 274 0.55 -8.59 8.24
CA ASN A 274 1.89 -8.69 7.67
C ASN A 274 2.83 -7.58 8.18
N LEU A 275 2.29 -6.42 8.55
CA LEU A 275 3.04 -5.34 9.18
C LEU A 275 3.12 -5.49 10.70
N SER A 276 2.02 -5.91 11.33
CA SER A 276 1.91 -5.89 12.79
C SER A 276 2.56 -7.11 13.44
N CYS A 277 2.49 -8.27 12.79
CA CYS A 277 3.03 -9.54 13.27
C CYS A 277 4.29 -10.00 12.51
N ALA A 278 4.72 -9.26 11.49
CA ALA A 278 5.94 -9.52 10.71
C ALA A 278 6.60 -8.19 10.28
N HIS A 279 7.30 -8.19 9.15
CA HIS A 279 8.10 -7.04 8.69
C HIS A 279 7.58 -6.43 7.38
N GLY A 280 6.33 -6.70 7.02
CA GLY A 280 5.74 -6.24 5.77
C GLY A 280 6.27 -6.98 4.55
N ASN A 281 6.15 -6.33 3.40
CA ASN A 281 6.56 -6.90 2.12
C ASN A 281 8.10 -6.89 1.98
N PRO A 282 8.69 -7.87 1.29
CA PRO A 282 10.14 -7.91 1.07
C PRO A 282 10.68 -6.68 0.34
N SER A 283 11.94 -6.35 0.59
CA SER A 283 12.58 -5.15 0.02
C SER A 283 12.52 -5.09 -1.50
N PHE A 284 12.63 -6.23 -2.21
CA PHE A 284 12.53 -6.26 -3.67
C PHE A 284 11.13 -5.84 -4.17
N VAL A 285 10.08 -6.27 -3.47
CA VAL A 285 8.71 -5.85 -3.78
C VAL A 285 8.55 -4.35 -3.50
N MET A 286 9.01 -3.89 -2.33
CA MET A 286 8.91 -2.47 -1.97
C MET A 286 9.75 -1.56 -2.88
N SER A 287 10.85 -2.05 -3.43
CA SER A 287 11.67 -1.34 -4.42
C SER A 287 10.85 -0.94 -5.66
N ASN A 288 9.89 -1.77 -6.08
CA ASN A 288 9.00 -1.43 -7.20
C ASN A 288 8.05 -0.29 -6.81
N SER A 289 7.37 -0.39 -5.66
CA SER A 289 6.46 0.66 -5.17
C SER A 289 7.17 2.00 -4.96
N PHE A 290 8.31 1.97 -4.25
CA PHE A 290 9.03 3.18 -3.91
C PHE A 290 9.73 3.81 -5.13
N SER A 291 10.12 3.02 -6.13
CA SER A 291 10.55 3.58 -7.42
C SER A 291 9.41 4.34 -8.11
N ASN A 292 8.18 3.83 -8.08
CA ASN A 292 7.03 4.58 -8.60
C ASN A 292 6.79 5.88 -7.81
N GLN A 293 6.88 5.84 -6.46
CA GLN A 293 6.76 7.04 -5.63
C GLN A 293 7.83 8.08 -5.98
N ILE A 294 9.10 7.67 -6.14
CA ILE A 294 10.20 8.57 -6.51
C ILE A 294 9.94 9.19 -7.89
N LEU A 295 9.56 8.38 -8.89
CA LEU A 295 9.27 8.89 -10.24
C LEU A 295 8.05 9.82 -10.24
N ALA A 296 7.01 9.53 -9.45
CA ALA A 296 5.86 10.41 -9.28
C ALA A 296 6.25 11.76 -8.65
N GLN A 297 7.11 11.74 -7.63
CA GLN A 297 7.63 12.95 -6.99
C GLN A 297 8.47 13.78 -7.96
N ILE A 298 9.38 13.16 -8.71
CA ILE A 298 10.18 13.84 -9.74
C ILE A 298 9.26 14.48 -10.80
N GLU A 299 8.25 13.74 -11.26
CA GLU A 299 7.30 14.19 -12.27
C GLU A 299 6.52 15.43 -11.79
N LEU A 300 5.90 15.37 -10.60
CA LEU A 300 5.16 16.49 -10.02
C LEU A 300 6.07 17.69 -9.71
N PHE A 301 7.26 17.43 -9.17
CA PHE A 301 8.16 18.49 -8.72
C PHE A 301 8.74 19.27 -9.90
N THR A 302 9.23 18.58 -10.94
CA THR A 302 9.91 19.19 -12.09
C THR A 302 8.94 19.77 -13.14
N LYS A 303 7.68 19.31 -13.17
CA LYS A 303 6.66 19.77 -14.12
C LYS A 303 5.52 20.51 -13.43
N LYS A 304 5.86 21.34 -12.44
CA LYS A 304 4.89 22.18 -11.72
C LYS A 304 4.03 22.97 -12.72
N GLY A 305 2.71 22.92 -12.54
CA GLY A 305 1.74 23.60 -13.40
C GLY A 305 1.32 22.85 -14.66
N GLN A 306 1.97 21.72 -15.00
CA GLN A 306 1.55 20.89 -16.14
C GLN A 306 0.45 19.88 -15.78
N TYR A 307 0.29 19.58 -14.49
CA TYR A 307 -0.76 18.71 -13.98
C TYR A 307 -1.90 19.56 -13.39
N PRO A 308 -3.11 19.56 -13.99
CA PRO A 308 -4.25 20.23 -13.38
C PRO A 308 -4.65 19.53 -12.08
N ILE A 309 -5.38 20.23 -11.21
CA ILE A 309 -5.95 19.62 -10.01
C ILE A 309 -6.80 18.41 -10.42
N GLY A 310 -6.47 17.25 -9.86
CA GLY A 310 -7.04 15.98 -10.27
C GLY A 310 -6.19 14.81 -9.80
N ILE A 311 -6.66 13.60 -10.09
CA ILE A 311 -5.93 12.36 -9.81
C ILE A 311 -5.48 11.77 -11.14
N HIS A 312 -4.17 11.71 -11.34
CA HIS A 312 -3.50 11.29 -12.57
C HIS A 312 -2.89 9.91 -12.38
N ILE A 313 -2.80 9.12 -13.44
CA ILE A 313 -2.05 7.86 -13.42
C ILE A 313 -0.59 8.16 -13.76
N LEU A 314 0.33 7.46 -13.12
CA LEU A 314 1.75 7.56 -13.48
C LEU A 314 1.92 7.19 -14.98
N PRO A 315 2.62 8.01 -15.78
CA PRO A 315 2.86 7.70 -17.18
C PRO A 315 3.41 6.28 -17.36
N LYS A 316 2.84 5.54 -18.32
CA LYS A 316 3.22 4.13 -18.57
C LYS A 316 4.71 3.95 -18.89
N THR A 317 5.34 4.96 -19.46
CA THR A 317 6.79 4.98 -19.70
C THR A 317 7.61 4.89 -18.41
N LEU A 318 7.15 5.56 -17.35
CA LEU A 318 7.79 5.53 -16.04
C LEU A 318 7.53 4.20 -15.32
N ASP A 319 6.32 3.66 -15.45
CA ASP A 319 5.99 2.31 -14.92
C ASP A 319 6.86 1.21 -15.58
N GLU A 320 7.11 1.33 -16.88
CA GLU A 320 8.05 0.44 -17.59
C GLU A 320 9.51 0.64 -17.20
N GLU A 321 9.91 1.88 -16.93
CA GLU A 321 11.24 2.18 -16.41
C GLU A 321 11.47 1.52 -15.05
N VAL A 322 10.45 1.51 -14.17
CA VAL A 322 10.50 0.73 -12.92
C VAL A 322 10.73 -0.73 -13.24
N ALA A 323 9.94 -1.35 -14.12
CA ALA A 323 10.13 -2.78 -14.45
C ALA A 323 11.54 -3.05 -14.97
N MET A 324 12.01 -2.25 -15.94
CA MET A 324 13.33 -2.37 -16.55
C MET A 324 14.46 -2.28 -15.53
N ALA A 325 14.38 -1.37 -14.56
CA ALA A 325 15.38 -1.21 -13.51
C ALA A 325 15.53 -2.44 -12.61
N HIS A 326 14.51 -3.31 -12.53
CA HIS A 326 14.53 -4.51 -11.69
C HIS A 326 14.90 -5.79 -12.44
N LEU A 327 14.89 -5.80 -13.78
CA LEU A 327 15.14 -7.01 -14.57
C LEU A 327 16.57 -7.55 -14.42
N GLU A 328 17.57 -6.65 -14.41
CA GLU A 328 18.98 -7.04 -14.32
C GLU A 328 19.29 -7.78 -13.01
N TYR A 329 18.71 -7.32 -11.89
CA TYR A 329 18.84 -7.97 -10.59
C TYR A 329 18.35 -9.42 -10.60
N LEU A 330 17.31 -9.71 -11.40
CA LEU A 330 16.76 -11.06 -11.57
C LEU A 330 17.47 -11.87 -12.67
N GLY A 331 18.51 -11.32 -13.30
CA GLY A 331 19.22 -11.95 -14.42
C GLY A 331 18.38 -12.06 -15.69
N ILE A 332 17.31 -11.26 -15.82
CA ILE A 332 16.40 -11.30 -16.96
C ILE A 332 16.99 -10.46 -18.11
N LYS A 333 17.05 -11.06 -19.29
CA LYS A 333 17.42 -10.37 -20.54
C LYS A 333 16.17 -10.13 -21.36
N LEU A 334 15.91 -8.89 -21.73
CA LEU A 334 14.73 -8.49 -22.51
C LEU A 334 15.07 -8.39 -24.00
N ASP A 335 14.24 -9.01 -24.84
CA ASP A 335 14.32 -8.87 -26.29
C ASP A 335 13.98 -7.44 -26.73
N LYS A 336 14.55 -7.03 -27.88
CA LYS A 336 14.21 -5.77 -28.54
C LYS A 336 13.43 -6.05 -29.81
N LEU A 337 12.30 -5.35 -29.97
CA LEU A 337 11.56 -5.38 -31.22
C LEU A 337 12.43 -4.87 -32.37
N THR A 338 12.39 -5.54 -33.51
CA THR A 338 12.95 -5.00 -34.76
C THR A 338 12.07 -3.86 -35.28
N PRO A 339 12.60 -2.96 -36.13
CA PRO A 339 11.79 -1.89 -36.72
C PRO A 339 10.54 -2.41 -37.44
N THR A 340 10.63 -3.55 -38.13
CA THR A 340 9.49 -4.20 -38.80
C THR A 340 8.43 -4.68 -37.80
N GLN A 341 8.85 -5.31 -36.70
CA GLN A 341 7.92 -5.75 -35.65
C GLN A 341 7.21 -4.56 -35.00
N SER A 342 7.95 -3.49 -34.68
CA SER A 342 7.38 -2.27 -34.11
C SER A 342 6.32 -1.64 -35.03
N ALA A 343 6.61 -1.53 -36.34
CA ALA A 343 5.67 -0.98 -37.32
C ALA A 343 4.40 -1.83 -37.45
N GLN A 344 4.53 -3.16 -37.47
CA GLN A 344 3.40 -4.09 -37.53
C GLN A 344 2.49 -3.98 -36.29
N ILE A 345 3.08 -3.95 -35.09
CA ILE A 345 2.34 -3.81 -33.83
C ILE A 345 1.61 -2.46 -33.79
N LEU A 346 2.28 -1.37 -34.21
CA LEU A 346 1.66 -0.05 -34.26
C LEU A 346 0.45 -0.03 -35.20
N ALA A 347 0.58 -0.60 -36.40
CA ALA A 347 -0.53 -0.68 -37.37
C ALA A 347 -1.73 -1.50 -36.85
N GLN A 348 -1.48 -2.57 -36.07
CA GLN A 348 -2.54 -3.34 -35.42
C GLN A 348 -3.26 -2.53 -34.33
N SER A 349 -2.51 -1.74 -33.55
CA SER A 349 -3.06 -0.95 -32.44
C SER A 349 -4.02 0.17 -32.87
N ILE A 350 -3.94 0.63 -34.12
CA ILE A 350 -4.78 1.71 -34.67
C ILE A 350 -6.17 1.17 -35.09
N ASN A 351 -6.30 -0.14 -35.33
CA ASN A 351 -7.51 -0.76 -35.89
C ASN A 351 -8.39 -1.48 -34.86
N SER A 352 -8.07 -1.41 -33.57
CA SER A 352 -8.84 -2.06 -32.50
C SER A 352 -9.08 -1.11 -31.33
N ASP A 353 -10.33 -0.73 -31.10
CA ASP A 353 -10.79 -0.02 -29.88
C ASP A 353 -10.67 -0.87 -28.60
N SER A 354 -10.13 -2.07 -28.73
CA SER A 354 -9.97 -3.05 -27.67
C SER A 354 -8.60 -3.70 -27.84
N PHE A 355 -7.59 -3.25 -27.10
CA PHE A 355 -6.58 -4.12 -26.47
C PHE A 355 -5.69 -3.33 -25.50
N ILE A 356 -5.86 -3.63 -24.21
CA ILE A 356 -5.18 -3.03 -23.05
C ILE A 356 -3.68 -3.42 -22.95
N THR A 357 -3.13 -4.22 -23.86
CA THR A 357 -1.85 -4.91 -23.58
C THR A 357 -0.59 -4.39 -24.28
N PHE A 358 -0.68 -3.49 -25.27
CA PHE A 358 0.49 -3.11 -26.08
C PHE A 358 0.79 -1.61 -26.13
N ASN A 359 0.38 -0.86 -25.12
CA ASN A 359 0.70 0.55 -25.02
C ASN A 359 2.11 0.78 -24.44
N SER A 360 3.12 -0.04 -24.78
CA SER A 360 4.46 0.12 -24.20
C SER A 360 5.17 1.36 -24.70
N ALA A 361 5.95 2.01 -23.83
CA ALA A 361 6.89 3.03 -24.21
C ALA A 361 7.85 2.53 -25.30
N ILE A 362 8.14 1.23 -25.32
CA ILE A 362 8.90 0.55 -26.37
C ILE A 362 8.20 0.70 -27.74
N VAL A 363 6.87 0.61 -27.79
CA VAL A 363 6.08 0.91 -29.02
C VAL A 363 6.00 2.43 -29.26
N ASN A 364 5.86 3.23 -28.20
CA ASN A 364 5.72 4.68 -28.31
C ASN A 364 7.03 5.45 -28.58
N GLN A 365 8.20 4.84 -28.41
CA GLN A 365 9.49 5.43 -28.82
C GLN A 365 9.52 5.66 -30.34
N TYR A 366 8.67 4.93 -31.09
CA TYR A 366 8.41 5.10 -32.53
C TYR A 366 7.16 5.94 -32.84
N ARG A 367 6.31 6.30 -31.85
CA ARG A 367 5.21 7.28 -31.98
C ARG A 367 5.68 8.73 -32.04
N LYS A 368 6.99 9.02 -31.95
CA LYS A 368 7.57 10.37 -32.21
C LYS A 368 7.39 10.87 -33.67
N ALA A 369 6.37 10.40 -34.37
CA ALA A 369 5.85 10.96 -35.61
C ALA A 369 4.36 11.37 -35.54
N SER A 370 3.59 11.06 -34.48
CA SER A 370 2.22 11.57 -34.33
C SER A 370 1.62 11.32 -32.93
N ASP A 371 1.37 12.44 -32.23
CA ASP A 371 0.41 12.71 -31.14
C ASP A 371 0.34 11.83 -29.88
N SER A 372 0.51 12.49 -28.73
CA SER A 372 0.36 11.96 -27.37
C SER A 372 -0.97 12.39 -26.74
N THR A 373 -1.82 11.44 -26.35
CA THR A 373 -3.08 11.70 -25.64
C THR A 373 -3.05 11.13 -24.22
N THR A 374 -3.26 11.99 -23.22
CA THR A 374 -3.43 11.64 -21.80
C THR A 374 -4.93 11.49 -21.49
N MET A 375 -5.34 10.43 -20.79
CA MET A 375 -6.71 10.28 -20.28
C MET A 375 -6.87 11.05 -18.97
N VAL A 376 -7.68 12.11 -18.99
CA VAL A 376 -8.03 12.92 -17.81
C VAL A 376 -9.47 12.60 -17.41
N TYR A 377 -9.70 12.26 -16.14
CA TYR A 377 -11.08 12.20 -15.60
C TYR A 377 -11.47 13.61 -15.15
N THR A 378 -12.15 14.37 -16.01
CA THR A 378 -12.81 15.63 -15.64
C THR A 378 -14.31 15.43 -15.40
N THR A 379 -14.86 16.17 -14.46
CA THR A 379 -16.30 16.36 -14.31
C THR A 379 -16.71 17.55 -15.17
N GLU A 380 -17.02 17.34 -16.45
CA GLU A 380 -17.98 18.09 -17.27
C GLU A 380 -17.74 17.86 -18.76
N SER A 381 -18.84 17.67 -19.48
CA SER A 381 -18.93 17.46 -20.91
C SER A 381 -18.76 18.76 -21.68
N SER A 382 -17.57 19.00 -22.24
CA SER A 382 -17.39 19.78 -23.48
C SER A 382 -15.93 19.67 -23.95
N SER A 383 -15.76 19.31 -25.22
CA SER A 383 -14.49 19.07 -25.88
C SER A 383 -13.91 20.37 -26.43
N THR A 384 -12.75 20.81 -25.92
CA THR A 384 -11.82 21.68 -26.64
C THR A 384 -10.39 21.23 -26.33
N ILE A 385 -9.66 20.89 -27.40
CA ILE A 385 -8.28 20.39 -27.39
C ILE A 385 -7.37 21.61 -27.58
N GLU A 386 -6.53 21.94 -26.60
CA GLU A 386 -5.38 22.83 -26.79
C GLU A 386 -4.09 22.01 -26.70
N THR A 387 -3.25 22.14 -27.73
CA THR A 387 -1.96 21.44 -27.83
C THR A 387 -0.84 22.37 -27.38
N SER A 388 0.01 21.90 -26.46
CA SER A 388 1.30 22.53 -26.17
C SER A 388 2.41 21.49 -26.32
N THR A 389 3.49 21.87 -26.99
CA THR A 389 4.64 21.02 -27.31
C THR A 389 5.69 21.13 -26.19
N SER A 390 6.07 20.00 -25.59
CA SER A 390 7.23 19.92 -24.69
C SER A 390 8.30 18.97 -25.24
N THR A 391 9.55 19.38 -25.12
CA THR A 391 10.73 18.66 -25.59
C THR A 391 11.16 17.59 -24.58
N ASN A 392 11.27 16.34 -25.05
CA ASN A 392 11.72 15.20 -24.26
C ASN A 392 13.24 15.29 -23.96
N GLN A 393 13.62 15.66 -22.74
CA GLN A 393 14.96 15.40 -22.21
C GLN A 393 15.03 13.98 -21.63
N THR A 394 16.08 13.25 -22.01
CA THR A 394 16.43 11.95 -21.42
C THR A 394 17.10 12.22 -20.07
N PHE A 395 16.45 11.80 -18.98
CA PHE A 395 17.02 11.96 -17.64
C PHE A 395 18.05 10.86 -17.38
N VAL A 396 19.28 11.25 -17.06
CA VAL A 396 20.30 10.37 -16.50
C VAL A 396 20.29 10.62 -15.00
N ILE A 397 19.92 9.61 -14.21
CA ILE A 397 19.96 9.68 -12.75
C ILE A 397 21.44 9.82 -12.33
N PRO A 398 21.86 10.93 -11.70
CA PRO A 398 23.23 11.06 -11.22
C PRO A 398 23.48 10.08 -10.06
N PRO A 399 24.71 9.55 -9.91
CA PRO A 399 25.06 8.70 -8.78
C PRO A 399 24.86 9.45 -7.45
N PHE A 400 24.26 8.75 -6.47
CA PHE A 400 23.96 9.23 -5.13
C PHE A 400 25.22 9.87 -4.48
N GLN A 401 25.24 11.20 -4.35
CA GLN A 401 26.25 11.91 -3.56
C GLN A 401 25.64 12.37 -2.24
N THR A 402 25.94 11.66 -1.15
CA THR A 402 25.53 12.04 0.21
C THR A 402 26.47 13.09 0.80
N LYS A 403 26.38 14.34 0.33
CA LYS A 403 26.90 15.46 1.15
C LYS A 403 25.96 15.65 2.34
N ARG A 404 26.43 15.26 3.52
CA ARG A 404 25.71 15.40 4.80
C ARG A 404 25.26 16.85 4.99
N LEU A 405 23.97 17.05 5.21
CA LEU A 405 23.43 18.30 5.73
C LEU A 405 23.78 18.42 7.22
N PRO A 406 23.95 19.66 7.75
CA PRO A 406 24.28 19.87 9.15
C PRO A 406 23.16 19.38 10.08
N ILE A 407 23.59 18.84 11.23
CA ILE A 407 22.75 18.27 12.29
C ILE A 407 22.02 19.42 13.00
N ASN A 408 20.70 19.37 13.09
CA ASN A 408 19.88 20.29 13.89
C ASN A 408 19.10 19.52 15.00
N PRO A 409 18.65 20.21 16.07
CA PRO A 409 18.66 19.69 17.44
C PRO A 409 17.58 18.67 17.77
N ASP A 410 17.81 17.95 18.88
CA ASP A 410 16.97 16.86 19.39
C ASP A 410 15.50 17.29 19.61
N VAL A 411 14.57 16.48 19.11
CA VAL A 411 13.12 16.69 19.26
C VAL A 411 12.64 15.96 20.52
N VAL A 412 11.79 16.64 21.29
CA VAL A 412 11.14 16.12 22.51
C VAL A 412 9.69 15.79 22.19
N ALA A 413 9.26 14.55 22.46
CA ALA A 413 7.87 14.11 22.30
C ALA A 413 6.94 14.75 23.36
N PRO A 414 5.60 14.69 23.20
CA PRO A 414 4.65 15.30 24.13
C PRO A 414 4.77 14.83 25.59
N ASP A 415 5.27 13.61 25.79
CA ASP A 415 5.53 13.02 27.10
C ASP A 415 6.88 13.46 27.72
N GLY A 416 7.62 14.33 27.04
CA GLY A 416 8.93 14.81 27.47
C GLY A 416 10.09 13.88 27.12
N SER A 417 9.84 12.76 26.43
CA SER A 417 10.90 11.86 26.00
C SER A 417 11.71 12.46 24.84
N LEU A 418 13.03 12.34 24.93
CA LEU A 418 13.91 12.65 23.81
C LEU A 418 13.76 11.52 22.79
N VAL A 419 13.38 11.86 21.55
CA VAL A 419 13.19 10.90 20.44
C VAL A 419 14.46 10.05 20.21
N ARG A 420 15.63 10.60 20.56
CA ARG A 420 16.93 9.91 20.47
C ARG A 420 17.19 8.95 21.63
N THR A 421 16.58 9.14 22.79
CA THR A 421 16.87 8.39 24.03
C THR A 421 16.08 7.08 24.13
N LEU A 422 15.01 6.92 23.36
CA LEU A 422 14.31 5.64 23.16
C LEU A 422 15.22 4.50 22.65
N LEU A 423 16.46 4.81 22.29
CA LEU A 423 17.42 3.91 21.65
C LEU A 423 18.62 3.52 22.53
N THR A 424 18.69 4.00 23.77
CA THR A 424 19.84 3.71 24.64
C THR A 424 19.62 2.57 25.64
N THR A 425 18.42 2.00 25.73
CA THR A 425 18.09 0.98 26.74
C THR A 425 18.03 -0.47 26.24
N VAL A 426 18.26 -0.76 24.96
CA VAL A 426 18.34 -2.16 24.47
C VAL A 426 19.75 -2.54 24.05
N GLY A 427 20.71 -2.27 24.93
CA GLY A 427 22.03 -2.91 24.93
C GLY A 427 21.99 -4.22 25.71
N GLY A 428 21.15 -5.18 25.29
CA GLY A 428 21.09 -6.52 25.86
C GLY A 428 21.65 -7.52 24.86
N SER A 429 22.77 -8.17 25.20
CA SER A 429 23.43 -9.18 24.38
C SER A 429 22.47 -10.32 23.98
N MET A 430 22.31 -10.58 22.68
CA MET A 430 21.80 -11.87 22.22
C MET A 430 22.90 -12.93 22.37
N ALA A 431 22.80 -13.72 23.42
CA ALA A 431 23.42 -15.04 23.52
C ALA A 431 22.53 -15.92 24.40
N GLN A 432 21.55 -16.60 23.78
CA GLN A 432 21.18 -18.02 23.97
C GLN A 432 20.02 -18.40 23.06
#